data_AF-A0A1Z5J2V2-F1
#
_entry.id   AF-A0A1Z5J2V2-F1
#
_cell.length_a   1.000
_cell.length_b   1.000
_cell.length_c   1.000
_cell.angle_alpha   90.00
_cell.angle_beta   90.00
_cell.angle_gamma   90.00
#
_symmetry.space_group_name_H-M   'P 1'
#
loop_
_entity.id
_entity.type
_entity.pdbx_description
1 polymer ?
#
loop_
_entity_poly.entity_id
_entity_poly.type
_entity_poly.pdbx_seq_one_letter_code
_entity_poly.pdbx_strand_id
1 'polypeptide(L)'
;MEFNDYQKAANRTLFGSEQVLTNCALGLSSETGQVVDLVKQYTFQGESLDKKQLVKEMGDVLWYLSQVAEWADIPFEEVASGNIERLNKRYPASHNNQ
;
A
#
# COMPACT_ATOMS: atom_id res chain seq x y z
N MET A 1 13.51 -8.05 0.54
CA MET A 1 12.45 -8.89 -0.04
C MET A 1 11.93 -8.13 -1.23
N GLU A 2 11.88 -8.76 -2.39
CA GLU A 2 11.34 -8.12 -3.61
C GLU A 2 9.80 -8.09 -3.56
N PHE A 3 9.16 -7.22 -4.34
CA PHE A 3 7.69 -7.08 -4.31
C PHE A 3 6.94 -8.36 -4.67
N ASN A 4 7.44 -9.14 -5.63
CA ASN A 4 6.85 -10.43 -5.99
C ASN A 4 7.06 -11.49 -4.89
N ASP A 5 8.17 -11.45 -4.15
CA ASP A 5 8.39 -12.33 -3.00
C ASP A 5 7.46 -11.98 -1.85
N TYR A 6 7.24 -10.68 -1.63
CA TYR A 6 6.27 -10.16 -0.67
C TYR A 6 4.85 -10.62 -1.02
N GLN A 7 4.40 -10.42 -2.26
CA GLN A 7 3.07 -10.83 -2.73
C GLN A 7 2.82 -12.32 -2.50
N LYS A 8 3.79 -13.19 -2.84
CA LYS A 8 3.70 -14.64 -2.59
C LYS A 8 3.62 -14.98 -1.10
N ALA A 9 4.35 -14.27 -0.24
CA ALA A 9 4.30 -14.46 1.20
C ALA A 9 2.95 -14.01 1.78
N ALA A 10 2.42 -12.88 1.32
CA ALA A 10 1.14 -12.32 1.72
C ALA A 10 -0.05 -13.22 1.31
N ASN A 11 -0.03 -13.77 0.09
CA ASN A 11 -1.11 -14.60 -0.43
C ASN A 11 -1.40 -15.86 0.41
N ARG A 12 -0.42 -16.36 1.15
CA ARG A 12 -0.60 -17.49 2.09
C ARG A 12 -1.67 -17.25 3.16
N THR A 13 -2.04 -15.99 3.39
CA THR A 13 -2.99 -15.57 4.43
C THR A 13 -4.37 -15.21 3.87
N LEU A 14 -4.57 -15.28 2.55
CA LEU A 14 -5.85 -14.98 1.91
C LEU A 14 -6.72 -16.24 1.84
N PHE A 15 -7.92 -16.19 2.43
CA PHE A 15 -8.92 -17.26 2.37
C PHE A 15 -10.26 -16.73 1.86
N GLY A 16 -10.84 -17.36 0.83
CA GLY A 16 -12.19 -17.05 0.34
C GLY A 16 -12.37 -17.41 -1.14
N SER A 17 -13.63 -17.53 -1.60
CA SER A 17 -13.96 -17.94 -2.97
C SER A 17 -14.49 -16.79 -3.84
N GLU A 18 -15.63 -16.21 -3.49
CA GLU A 18 -16.41 -15.40 -4.46
C GLU A 18 -16.36 -13.87 -4.23
N GLN A 19 -16.03 -13.44 -3.00
CA GLN A 19 -16.02 -12.02 -2.60
C GLN A 19 -14.63 -11.50 -2.26
N VAL A 20 -13.58 -12.25 -2.63
CA VAL A 20 -12.20 -11.96 -2.24
C VAL A 20 -11.77 -10.56 -2.69
N LEU A 21 -12.05 -10.19 -3.94
CA LEU A 21 -11.72 -8.85 -4.45
C LEU A 21 -12.47 -7.75 -3.69
N THR A 22 -13.78 -7.94 -3.45
CA THR A 22 -14.61 -6.99 -2.70
C THR A 22 -14.06 -6.79 -1.28
N ASN A 23 -13.71 -7.88 -0.60
CA ASN A 23 -13.12 -7.83 0.73
C ASN A 23 -11.76 -7.13 0.71
N CYS A 24 -10.94 -7.36 -0.31
CA CYS A 24 -9.66 -6.67 -0.47
C CYS A 24 -9.84 -5.17 -0.69
N ALA A 25 -10.81 -4.77 -1.53
CA ALA A 25 -11.09 -3.36 -1.80
C ALA A 25 -11.65 -2.64 -0.56
N LEU A 26 -12.56 -3.27 0.19
CA LEU A 26 -13.11 -2.72 1.43
C LEU A 26 -12.02 -2.60 2.51
N GLY A 27 -11.18 -3.62 2.65
CA GLY A 27 -10.04 -3.60 3.56
C GLY A 27 -9.05 -2.50 3.21
N LEU A 28 -8.66 -2.38 1.93
CA LEU A 28 -7.80 -1.29 1.46
C LEU A 28 -8.32 0.09 1.86
N SER A 29 -9.64 0.32 1.68
CA SER A 29 -10.28 1.57 2.08
C SER A 29 -10.23 1.80 3.59
N SER A 30 -10.46 0.74 4.38
CA SER A 30 -10.40 0.79 5.84
C SER A 30 -9.00 1.17 6.34
N GLU A 31 -7.97 0.45 5.89
CA GLU A 31 -6.58 0.67 6.31
C GLU A 31 -6.05 2.03 5.85
N THR A 32 -6.44 2.48 4.65
CA THR A 32 -6.17 3.85 4.19
C THR A 32 -6.77 4.88 5.15
N GLY A 33 -7.98 4.63 5.65
CA GLY A 33 -8.63 5.48 6.65
C GLY A 33 -7.82 5.57 7.95
N GLN A 34 -7.19 4.47 8.39
CA GLN A 34 -6.33 4.47 9.58
C GLN A 34 -5.07 5.32 9.38
N VAL A 35 -4.42 5.23 8.21
CA VAL A 35 -3.30 6.11 7.85
C VAL A 35 -3.72 7.58 7.87
N VAL A 36 -4.88 7.90 7.30
CA VAL A 36 -5.44 9.26 7.28
C VAL A 36 -5.70 9.76 8.70
N ASP A 37 -6.21 8.91 9.59
CA ASP A 37 -6.51 9.29 10.97
C ASP A 37 -5.25 9.69 11.74
N LEU A 38 -4.16 8.92 11.61
CA LEU A 38 -2.86 9.25 12.21
C LEU A 38 -2.31 10.59 11.70
N VAL A 39 -2.40 10.83 10.39
CA VAL A 39 -1.96 12.11 9.79
C VAL A 39 -2.83 13.26 10.29
N LYS A 40 -4.14 13.06 10.41
CA LYS A 40 -5.09 14.06 10.92
C LYS A 40 -4.79 14.41 12.39
N GLN A 41 -4.59 13.42 13.24
CA GLN A 41 -4.22 13.60 14.65
C GLN A 41 -2.93 14.42 14.78
N TYR A 42 -1.88 14.02 14.05
CA TYR A 42 -0.61 14.75 14.02
C TYR A 42 -0.77 16.20 13.53
N THR A 43 -1.48 16.40 12.43
CA THR A 43 -1.54 17.70 11.74
C THR A 43 -2.46 18.70 12.43
N PHE A 44 -3.62 18.24 12.93
CA PHE A 44 -4.70 19.14 13.37
C PHE A 44 -4.98 19.08 14.87
N GLN A 45 -4.49 18.05 15.57
CA GLN A 45 -4.75 17.85 17.01
C GLN A 45 -3.50 18.05 17.86
N GLY A 46 -2.34 18.29 17.22
CA GLY A 46 -1.07 18.55 17.90
C GLY A 46 -0.47 17.31 18.58
N GLU A 47 -0.96 16.12 18.23
CA GLU A 47 -0.43 14.86 18.75
C GLU A 47 0.93 14.53 18.11
N SER A 48 1.75 13.75 18.81
CA SER A 48 2.97 13.21 18.22
C SER A 48 2.64 12.10 17.22
N LEU A 49 3.27 12.12 16.04
CA LEU A 49 3.09 11.05 15.06
C LEU A 49 3.70 9.73 15.55
N ASP A 50 2.85 8.75 15.88
CA ASP A 50 3.29 7.40 16.19
C ASP A 50 3.77 6.69 14.93
N LYS A 51 5.08 6.71 14.72
CA LYS A 51 5.73 6.05 13.57
C LYS A 51 5.55 4.54 13.58
N LYS A 52 5.42 3.91 14.75
CA LYS A 52 5.22 2.46 14.84
C LYS A 52 3.84 2.10 14.34
N GLN A 53 2.81 2.84 14.77
CA GLN A 53 1.45 2.66 14.27
C GLN A 53 1.39 2.96 12.77
N LEU A 54 2.02 4.05 12.32
CA LEU A 54 2.04 4.42 10.90
C LEU A 54 2.66 3.33 10.03
N VAL A 55 3.77 2.72 10.44
CA VAL A 55 4.39 1.59 9.72
C VAL A 55 3.46 0.39 9.63
N LYS A 56 2.72 0.07 10.70
CA LYS A 56 1.71 -0.99 10.69
C LYS A 56 0.62 -0.67 9.68
N GLU A 57 0.00 0.52 9.75
CA GLU A 57 -1.15 0.85 8.88
C GLU A 57 -0.75 0.93 7.40
N MET A 58 0.43 1.49 7.10
CA MET A 58 0.97 1.46 5.74
C MET A 58 1.27 0.03 5.27
N GLY A 59 1.69 -0.86 6.17
CA GLY A 59 1.90 -2.27 5.89
C GLY A 59 0.61 -2.99 5.53
N ASP A 60 -0.49 -2.70 6.22
CA ASP A 60 -1.80 -3.30 5.92
C ASP A 60 -2.38 -2.76 4.61
N VAL A 61 -2.20 -1.47 4.32
CA VAL A 61 -2.49 -0.89 2.99
C VAL A 61 -1.69 -1.62 1.89
N LEU A 62 -0.39 -1.84 2.12
CA LEU A 62 0.47 -2.54 1.17
C LEU A 62 0.00 -3.98 0.95
N TRP A 63 -0.42 -4.67 2.01
CA TRP A 63 -0.94 -6.03 1.94
C TRP A 63 -2.21 -6.07 1.07
N TYR A 64 -3.19 -5.21 1.34
CA TYR A 64 -4.41 -5.20 0.52
C TYR A 64 -4.13 -4.87 -0.95
N LEU A 65 -3.20 -3.95 -1.24
CA LEU A 65 -2.76 -3.67 -2.62
C LEU A 65 -2.14 -4.90 -3.28
N SER A 66 -1.29 -5.66 -2.57
CA SER A 66 -0.70 -6.89 -3.13
C SER A 66 -1.75 -7.96 -3.39
N GLN A 67 -2.78 -8.06 -2.54
CA GLN A 67 -3.87 -9.03 -2.72
C GLN A 67 -4.77 -8.68 -3.90
N VAL A 68 -5.03 -7.39 -4.15
CA VAL A 68 -5.74 -6.95 -5.35
C VAL A 68 -4.94 -7.28 -6.61
N ALA A 69 -3.62 -7.04 -6.58
CA ALA A 69 -2.74 -7.38 -7.70
C ALA A 69 -2.72 -8.90 -7.95
N GLU A 70 -2.61 -9.71 -6.89
CA GLU A 70 -2.63 -11.18 -6.98
C GLU A 70 -3.94 -11.68 -7.57
N TRP A 71 -5.08 -11.18 -7.09
CA TRP A 71 -6.40 -11.58 -7.61
C TRP A 71 -6.56 -11.28 -9.11
N ALA A 72 -5.90 -10.21 -9.59
CA ALA A 72 -5.95 -9.78 -10.98
C ALA A 72 -4.83 -10.39 -11.86
N ASP A 73 -4.06 -11.36 -11.35
CA ASP A 73 -2.90 -11.96 -12.01
C ASP A 73 -1.82 -10.92 -12.42
N ILE A 74 -1.67 -9.85 -11.62
CA ILE A 74 -0.70 -8.78 -11.85
C ILE A 74 0.51 -8.98 -10.94
N PRO A 75 1.74 -9.12 -11.47
CA PRO A 75 2.95 -9.10 -10.66
C PRO A 75 3.07 -7.80 -9.88
N PHE A 76 3.23 -7.87 -8.56
CA PHE A 76 3.23 -6.64 -7.75
C PHE A 76 4.42 -5.72 -8.03
N GLU A 77 5.53 -6.28 -8.52
CA GLU A 77 6.67 -5.52 -9.04
C GLU A 77 6.31 -4.66 -10.27
N GLU A 78 5.37 -5.11 -11.12
CA GLU A 78 4.90 -4.32 -12.27
C GLU A 78 4.17 -3.05 -11.79
N VAL A 79 3.35 -3.18 -10.74
CA VAL A 79 2.65 -2.04 -10.12
C VAL A 79 3.65 -1.00 -9.60
N ALA A 80 4.68 -1.45 -8.88
CA ALA A 80 5.70 -0.58 -8.31
C ALA A 80 6.59 0.08 -9.39
N SER A 81 7.14 -0.72 -10.29
CA SER A 81 8.04 -0.23 -11.34
C SER A 81 7.33 0.69 -12.34
N GLY A 82 6.11 0.34 -12.76
CA GLY A 82 5.28 1.19 -13.61
C GLY A 82 4.88 2.52 -12.94
N ASN A 83 4.71 2.53 -11.61
CA ASN A 83 4.51 3.78 -10.87
C ASN A 83 5.74 4.70 -10.96
N ILE A 84 6.94 4.16 -10.68
CA ILE A 84 8.20 4.91 -10.74
C ILE A 84 8.47 5.42 -12.15
N GLU A 85 8.29 4.59 -13.18
CA GLU A 85 8.49 5.01 -14.58
C GLU A 85 7.55 6.18 -14.93
N ARG A 86 6.27 6.10 -14.56
CA ARG A 86 5.31 7.19 -14.79
C ARG A 86 5.68 8.45 -14.02
N LEU A 87 6.14 8.34 -12.78
CA LEU A 87 6.58 9.50 -11.98
C LEU A 87 7.84 10.14 -12.57
N ASN A 88 8.82 9.35 -13.01
CA ASN A 88 10.03 9.86 -13.65
C ASN A 88 9.72 10.57 -14.97
N LYS A 89 8.76 10.08 -15.76
CA LYS A 89 8.27 10.78 -16.96
C LYS A 89 7.57 12.09 -16.63
N ARG A 90 6.79 12.12 -15.54
CA ARG A 90 6.04 13.30 -15.09
C ARG A 90 6.94 14.37 -14.46
N TYR A 91 8.00 13.94 -13.78
CA TYR A 91 8.94 14.80 -13.05
C TYR A 91 10.40 14.46 -13.43
N PRO A 92 10.83 14.73 -14.68
CA PRO A 92 12.15 14.34 -15.17
C PRO A 92 13.34 15.05 -14.49
N ALA A 93 13.08 16.03 -13.62
CA ALA A 93 14.09 16.89 -12.99
C ALA A 93 14.10 16.83 -11.44
N SER A 94 13.62 15.75 -10.81
CA SER A 94 13.59 15.66 -9.33
C SER A 94 14.92 15.29 -8.67
N HIS A 95 16.00 15.07 -9.41
CA HIS A 95 17.34 15.00 -8.85
C HIS A 95 17.92 16.41 -8.67
N ASN A 96 17.33 17.19 -7.77
CA ASN A 96 17.98 18.33 -7.12
C ASN A 96 17.10 18.77 -5.95
N ASN A 97 17.32 18.17 -4.78
CA ASN A 97 17.78 18.91 -3.62
C ASN A 97 18.31 17.93 -2.58
N GLN A 98 19.43 18.36 -1.99
CA GLN A 98 20.25 17.73 -0.96
C GLN A 98 19.47 17.30 0.27
#